data_AF-A0AAE1IMX8-F1
#
_entry.id   AF-A0AAE1IMX8-F1
#
_cell.length_a   1.000
_cell.length_b   1.000
_cell.length_c   1.000
_cell.angle_alpha   90.00
_cell.angle_beta   90.00
_cell.angle_gamma   90.00
#
_symmetry.space_group_name_H-M   'P 1'
#
loop_
_entity.id
_entity.type
_entity.pdbx_description
1 polymer ?
#
loop_
_entity_poly.entity_id
_entity_poly.type
_entity_poly.pdbx_seq_one_letter_code
_entity_poly.pdbx_strand_id
1 'polypeptide(L)'
;MPVEQLVQSLCDTKQGYTQFGGLRPFGVSFLFAGWDKNFGFQLYMSDPSGNYGGWKAAAIGANNQAAQSILKQDYKDDITREEAVQLALKVLSKTMDSTSLTSDKLELAEVFLSPSGKVKYQVCSPETLTKLLVKHGVTQPATDTA
;
A
#
# COMPACT_ATOMS: atom_id res chain seq x y z
N MET A 1 -11.97 -16.95 1.74
CA MET A 1 -11.46 -16.65 3.10
C MET A 1 -11.65 -15.16 3.33
N PRO A 2 -12.36 -14.72 4.39
CA PRO A 2 -12.41 -13.32 4.83
C PRO A 2 -11.01 -12.74 5.02
N VAL A 3 -10.84 -11.44 4.81
CA VAL A 3 -9.52 -10.80 4.85
C VAL A 3 -8.92 -10.92 6.25
N GLU A 4 -9.69 -10.59 7.28
CA GLU A 4 -9.24 -10.65 8.67
C GLU A 4 -8.77 -12.03 9.10
N GLN A 5 -9.43 -13.11 8.65
CA GLN A 5 -9.03 -14.48 9.00
C GLN A 5 -7.63 -14.82 8.48
N LEU A 6 -7.29 -14.36 7.26
CA LEU A 6 -5.95 -14.52 6.71
C LEU A 6 -4.92 -13.73 7.52
N VAL A 7 -5.25 -12.47 7.84
CA VAL A 7 -4.38 -11.59 8.63
C VAL A 7 -4.11 -12.18 10.01
N GLN A 8 -5.15 -12.62 10.71
CA GLN A 8 -5.04 -13.24 12.03
C GLN A 8 -4.17 -14.48 11.99
N SER A 9 -4.42 -15.42 11.07
CA SER A 9 -3.64 -16.66 10.97
C SER A 9 -2.14 -16.40 10.73
N LEU A 10 -1.80 -15.41 9.90
CA LEU A 10 -0.42 -15.03 9.65
C LEU A 10 0.20 -14.34 10.87
N CYS A 11 -0.56 -13.52 11.57
CA CYS A 11 -0.14 -12.82 12.78
C CYS A 11 0.09 -13.75 13.97
N ASP A 12 -0.75 -14.77 14.15
CA ASP A 12 -0.57 -15.83 15.14
C ASP A 12 0.74 -16.61 14.86
N THR A 13 1.05 -16.84 13.59
CA THR A 13 2.32 -17.47 13.19
C THR A 13 3.52 -16.60 13.56
N LYS A 14 3.45 -15.28 13.31
CA LYS A 14 4.51 -14.34 13.73
C LYS A 14 4.69 -14.33 15.24
N GLN A 15 3.58 -14.27 15.98
CA GLN A 15 3.58 -14.22 17.43
C GLN A 15 4.16 -15.50 18.04
N GLY A 16 3.91 -16.67 17.46
CA GLY A 16 4.50 -17.93 17.93
C GLY A 16 6.03 -17.89 17.98
N TYR A 17 6.66 -17.17 17.04
CA TYR A 17 8.13 -16.98 16.99
C TYR A 17 8.65 -15.94 17.99
N THR A 18 7.77 -15.12 18.58
CA THR A 18 8.15 -14.16 19.64
C THR A 18 7.98 -14.74 21.03
N GLN A 19 7.08 -15.73 21.19
CA GLN A 19 6.79 -16.34 22.48
C GLN A 19 7.53 -17.64 22.74
N PHE A 20 7.72 -18.47 21.72
CA PHE A 20 8.18 -19.85 21.90
C PHE A 20 9.48 -20.14 21.15
N GLY A 21 10.27 -21.07 21.69
CA GLY A 21 11.42 -21.68 21.01
C GLY A 21 12.68 -20.82 20.91
N GLY A 22 12.70 -19.60 21.47
CA GLY A 22 13.86 -18.70 21.37
C GLY A 22 14.22 -18.34 19.92
N LEU A 23 13.25 -18.43 19.01
CA LEU A 23 13.44 -18.20 17.60
C LEU A 23 13.58 -16.70 17.30
N ARG A 24 14.24 -16.38 16.20
CA ARG A 24 14.26 -14.99 15.71
C ARG A 24 12.88 -14.63 15.15
N PRO A 25 12.27 -13.51 15.57
CA PRO A 25 11.01 -13.04 14.98
C PRO A 25 11.16 -12.74 13.49
N PHE A 26 10.06 -12.84 12.75
CA PHE A 26 10.01 -12.35 11.38
C PHE A 26 10.10 -10.82 11.38
N GLY A 27 11.24 -10.28 10.98
CA GLY A 27 11.51 -8.84 10.91
C GLY A 27 10.79 -8.14 9.75
N VAL A 28 9.50 -8.38 9.57
CA VAL A 28 8.68 -7.88 8.48
C VAL A 28 7.34 -7.34 8.97
N SER A 29 6.97 -6.18 8.44
CA SER A 29 5.61 -5.64 8.54
C SER A 29 4.88 -5.86 7.23
N PHE A 30 3.58 -6.11 7.28
CA PHE A 30 2.76 -6.28 6.08
C PHE A 30 1.67 -5.22 6.02
N LEU A 31 1.35 -4.78 4.80
CA LEU A 31 0.08 -4.13 4.47
C LEU A 31 -0.77 -5.15 3.69
N PHE A 32 -1.97 -5.42 4.17
CA PHE A 32 -2.92 -6.32 3.54
C PHE A 32 -4.05 -5.51 2.95
N ALA A 33 -4.19 -5.51 1.63
CA ALA A 33 -5.34 -4.95 0.93
C ALA A 33 -6.21 -6.10 0.40
N GLY A 34 -7.49 -6.10 0.75
CA GLY A 34 -8.40 -7.17 0.35
C GLY A 34 -9.85 -6.71 0.29
N TRP A 35 -10.70 -7.57 -0.26
CA TRP A 35 -12.15 -7.37 -0.27
C TRP A 35 -12.84 -8.66 0.16
N ASP A 36 -13.85 -8.54 1.00
CA ASP A 36 -14.83 -9.60 1.21
C ASP A 36 -16.26 -9.06 1.29
N LYS A 37 -17.22 -9.97 1.27
CA LYS A 37 -18.66 -9.65 1.27
C LYS A 37 -19.18 -9.11 2.61
N ASN A 38 -18.42 -9.24 3.69
CA ASN A 38 -18.87 -8.89 5.04
C ASN A 38 -18.53 -7.43 5.35
N PHE A 39 -17.30 -7.01 5.03
CA PHE A 39 -16.78 -5.69 5.38
C PHE A 39 -16.35 -4.86 4.16
N GLY A 40 -16.45 -5.40 2.94
CA GLY A 40 -16.02 -4.72 1.73
C GLY A 40 -14.49 -4.63 1.65
N PHE A 41 -13.98 -3.51 1.15
CA PHE A 41 -12.55 -3.24 1.06
C PHE A 41 -11.96 -3.00 2.44
N GLN A 42 -10.86 -3.69 2.72
CA GLN A 42 -10.18 -3.67 4.00
C GLN A 42 -8.68 -3.46 3.79
N LEU A 43 -8.10 -2.64 4.66
CA LEU A 43 -6.66 -2.46 4.77
C LEU A 43 -6.23 -2.80 6.20
N TYR A 44 -5.34 -3.78 6.34
CA TYR A 44 -4.72 -4.13 7.62
C TYR A 44 -3.22 -3.87 7.58
N MET A 45 -2.66 -3.52 8.72
CA MET A 45 -1.22 -3.43 8.92
C MET A 45 -0.82 -4.38 10.05
N SER A 46 0.24 -5.17 9.85
CA SER A 46 0.86 -5.97 10.91
C SER A 46 2.30 -5.57 11.14
N ASP A 47 2.79 -5.78 12.36
CA ASP A 47 4.18 -5.57 12.75
C ASP A 47 4.91 -6.91 13.05
N PRO A 48 6.22 -6.90 13.37
CA PRO A 48 6.97 -8.11 13.72
C PRO A 48 6.51 -8.82 15.00
N SER A 49 5.77 -8.15 15.89
CA SER A 49 5.29 -8.76 17.13
C SER A 49 4.13 -9.75 16.91
N GLY A 50 3.52 -9.69 15.72
CA GLY A 50 2.28 -10.40 15.42
C GLY A 50 1.03 -9.59 15.75
N ASN A 51 1.15 -8.34 16.17
CA ASN A 51 0.00 -7.45 16.29
C ASN A 51 -0.45 -6.96 14.91
N TYR A 52 -1.77 -6.80 14.72
CA TYR A 52 -2.35 -6.20 13.53
C TYR A 52 -3.50 -5.25 13.87
N GLY A 53 -3.78 -4.32 12.96
CA GLY A 53 -4.91 -3.38 13.09
C GLY A 53 -5.45 -2.95 11.74
N GLY A 54 -6.72 -2.56 11.70
CA GLY A 54 -7.40 -2.03 10.51
C GLY A 54 -7.13 -0.53 10.31
N TRP A 55 -7.00 -0.11 9.05
CA TRP A 55 -6.64 1.26 8.67
C TRP A 55 -7.48 1.74 7.49
N LYS A 56 -7.68 3.06 7.41
CA LYS A 56 -8.23 3.71 6.20
C LYS A 56 -7.14 4.02 5.18
N ALA A 57 -6.00 4.49 5.68
CA ALA A 57 -4.75 4.61 4.95
C ALA A 57 -3.59 4.36 5.92
N ALA A 58 -2.52 3.74 5.44
CA ALA A 58 -1.35 3.42 6.26
C ALA A 58 -0.07 3.41 5.43
N ALA A 59 1.05 3.68 6.09
CA ALA A 59 2.39 3.57 5.55
C ALA A 59 3.28 2.79 6.53
N ILE A 60 4.15 1.95 5.98
CA ILE A 60 5.18 1.16 6.70
C ILE A 60 6.56 1.44 6.11
N GLY A 61 7.62 1.04 6.82
CA GLY A 61 9.00 1.18 6.34
C GLY A 61 9.60 2.56 6.61
N ALA A 62 10.52 2.97 5.73
CA ALA A 62 11.26 4.22 5.84
C ALA A 62 10.33 5.44 5.80
N ASN A 63 10.65 6.46 6.60
CA ASN A 63 9.93 7.73 6.65
C ASN A 63 8.40 7.60 6.93
N ASN A 64 7.96 6.50 7.56
CA ASN A 64 6.54 6.26 7.81
C ASN A 64 5.86 7.36 8.64
N GLN A 65 6.56 8.03 9.57
CA GLN A 65 5.98 9.09 10.39
C GLN A 65 5.59 10.31 9.55
N ALA A 66 6.43 10.67 8.57
CA ALA A 66 6.13 11.73 7.61
C ALA A 66 5.00 11.30 6.66
N ALA A 67 5.04 10.06 6.16
CA ALA A 67 4.02 9.52 5.29
C ALA A 67 2.63 9.50 5.96
N GLN A 68 2.57 9.03 7.21
CA GLN A 68 1.36 9.00 8.02
C GLN A 68 0.80 10.41 8.29
N SER A 69 1.67 11.41 8.46
CA SER A 69 1.24 12.80 8.64
C SER A 69 0.55 13.34 7.36
N ILE A 70 1.11 13.06 6.18
CA ILE A 70 0.50 13.44 4.90
C ILE A 70 -0.82 12.70 4.69
N LEU A 71 -0.86 11.39 4.95
CA LEU A 71 -2.07 10.59 4.83
C LEU A 71 -3.18 11.11 5.74
N LYS A 72 -2.88 11.44 7.00
CA LYS A 72 -3.87 12.01 7.94
C LYS A 72 -4.42 13.35 7.48
N GLN A 73 -3.60 14.17 6.82
CA GLN A 73 -4.01 15.50 6.38
C GLN A 73 -4.85 15.46 5.10
N ASP A 74 -4.48 14.59 4.15
CA ASP A 74 -5.00 14.64 2.79
C ASP A 74 -6.04 13.55 2.48
N TYR A 75 -6.12 12.48 3.28
CA TYR A 75 -7.12 11.42 3.11
C TYR A 75 -8.54 11.92 3.40
N LYS A 76 -9.52 11.42 2.63
CA LYS A 76 -10.95 11.66 2.81
C LYS A 76 -11.73 10.36 2.73
N ASP A 77 -12.85 10.28 3.44
CA ASP A 77 -13.68 9.06 3.46
C ASP A 77 -14.40 8.79 2.14
N ASP A 78 -14.63 9.83 1.33
CA ASP A 78 -15.25 9.78 0.02
C ASP A 78 -14.22 9.74 -1.13
N ILE A 79 -12.96 9.42 -0.83
CA ILE A 79 -11.88 9.40 -1.81
C ILE A 79 -12.18 8.41 -2.94
N THR A 80 -12.05 8.89 -4.18
CA THR A 80 -12.16 8.03 -5.36
C THR A 80 -10.90 7.18 -5.55
N ARG A 81 -11.00 6.15 -6.38
CA ARG A 81 -9.85 5.30 -6.72
C ARG A 81 -8.70 6.12 -7.31
N GLU A 82 -9.03 7.02 -8.23
CA GLU A 82 -8.06 7.88 -8.91
C GLU A 82 -7.37 8.85 -7.94
N GLU A 83 -8.13 9.43 -7.00
CA GLU A 83 -7.59 10.29 -5.95
C GLU A 83 -6.72 9.52 -4.96
N ALA A 84 -7.09 8.28 -4.62
CA ALA A 84 -6.29 7.41 -3.74
C ALA A 84 -4.93 7.07 -4.38
N VAL A 85 -4.90 6.78 -5.67
CA VAL A 85 -3.64 6.59 -6.43
C VAL A 85 -2.82 7.88 -6.40
N GLN A 86 -3.44 9.03 -6.66
CA GLN A 86 -2.73 10.31 -6.62
C GLN A 86 -2.16 10.62 -5.22
N LEU A 87 -2.91 10.34 -4.17
CA LEU A 87 -2.46 10.51 -2.78
C LEU A 87 -1.27 9.59 -2.47
N ALA A 88 -1.34 8.31 -2.87
CA ALA A 88 -0.24 7.38 -2.68
C ALA A 88 1.04 7.84 -3.38
N LEU A 89 0.94 8.31 -4.64
CA LEU A 89 2.07 8.85 -5.39
C LEU A 89 2.64 10.12 -4.74
N LYS A 90 1.78 11.03 -4.27
CA LYS A 90 2.18 12.24 -3.56
C LYS A 90 2.93 11.92 -2.27
N VAL A 91 2.42 10.96 -1.48
CA VAL A 91 3.06 10.52 -0.24
C VAL A 91 4.46 9.99 -0.55
N LEU A 92 4.56 9.03 -1.48
CA LEU A 92 5.84 8.42 -1.86
C LEU A 92 6.84 9.45 -2.39
N SER A 93 6.41 10.37 -3.26
CA SER A 93 7.28 11.43 -3.80
C SER A 93 7.83 12.36 -2.70
N LYS A 94 7.11 12.54 -1.59
CA LYS A 94 7.54 13.41 -0.48
C LYS A 94 8.36 12.68 0.58
N THR A 95 8.30 11.36 0.64
CA THR A 95 8.91 10.56 1.71
C THR A 95 10.00 9.62 1.22
N MET A 96 10.23 9.52 -0.09
CA MET A 96 11.36 8.77 -0.62
C MET A 96 12.66 9.57 -0.47
N ASP A 97 13.77 8.87 -0.26
CA ASP A 97 15.10 9.48 -0.15
C ASP A 97 15.70 9.86 -1.52
N SER A 98 15.00 9.56 -2.63
CA SER A 98 15.42 9.88 -3.99
C SER A 98 14.86 11.22 -4.45
N THR A 99 15.60 11.92 -5.30
CA THR A 99 15.17 13.19 -5.90
C THR A 99 14.12 13.02 -7.01
N SER A 100 13.90 11.79 -7.49
CA SER A 100 12.92 11.50 -8.54
C SER A 100 12.22 10.15 -8.33
N LEU A 101 10.89 10.17 -8.44
CA LEU A 101 10.04 8.97 -8.43
C LEU A 101 9.84 8.49 -9.87
N THR A 102 10.59 7.47 -10.28
CA THR A 102 10.54 6.87 -11.62
C THR A 102 9.84 5.51 -11.58
N SER A 103 9.40 5.01 -12.74
CA SER A 103 8.61 3.76 -12.83
C SER A 103 9.38 2.49 -12.49
N ASP A 104 10.71 2.53 -12.43
CA ASP A 104 11.61 1.48 -11.95
C ASP A 104 11.76 1.46 -10.42
N LYS A 105 11.43 2.56 -9.74
CA LYS A 105 11.54 2.72 -8.28
C LYS A 105 10.20 2.57 -7.55
N LEU A 106 9.15 2.25 -8.28
CA LEU A 106 7.78 2.21 -7.79
C LEU A 106 7.09 0.96 -8.28
N GLU A 107 6.41 0.28 -7.37
CA GLU A 107 5.38 -0.70 -7.70
C GLU A 107 4.04 -0.18 -7.17
N LEU A 108 3.00 -0.31 -7.99
CA LEU A 108 1.62 0.02 -7.60
C LEU A 108 0.75 -1.20 -7.88
N ALA A 109 -0.02 -1.59 -6.88
CA ALA A 109 -1.03 -2.62 -7.00
C ALA A 109 -2.37 -2.12 -6.50
N GLU A 110 -3.43 -2.50 -7.17
CA GLU A 110 -4.79 -2.07 -6.89
C GLU A 110 -5.71 -3.27 -6.71
N VAL A 111 -6.59 -3.20 -5.71
CA VAL A 111 -7.70 -4.12 -5.52
C VAL A 111 -8.99 -3.33 -5.70
N PHE A 112 -9.81 -3.68 -6.70
CA PHE A 112 -11.00 -2.92 -7.06
C PHE A 112 -12.13 -3.82 -7.56
N LEU A 113 -13.36 -3.30 -7.60
CA LEU A 113 -14.50 -4.00 -8.20
C LEU A 113 -14.59 -3.65 -9.69
N SER A 114 -14.70 -4.66 -10.54
CA SER A 114 -15.06 -4.44 -11.95
C SER A 114 -16.51 -3.98 -12.08
N PRO A 115 -16.90 -3.40 -13.24
CA PRO A 115 -18.30 -3.06 -13.50
C PRO A 115 -19.28 -4.24 -13.35
N SER A 116 -18.78 -5.47 -13.50
CA SER A 116 -19.51 -6.72 -13.27
C SER A 116 -19.60 -7.15 -11.80
N GLY A 117 -19.13 -6.34 -10.84
CA GLY A 117 -19.13 -6.64 -9.41
C GLY A 117 -18.10 -7.67 -8.95
N LYS A 118 -17.14 -8.05 -9.80
CA LYS A 118 -16.07 -8.99 -9.44
C LYS A 118 -14.86 -8.24 -8.90
N VAL A 119 -14.29 -8.71 -7.80
CA VAL A 119 -13.01 -8.19 -7.28
C VAL A 119 -11.90 -8.53 -8.26
N LYS A 120 -11.08 -7.53 -8.59
CA LYS A 120 -9.87 -7.67 -9.39
C LYS A 120 -8.68 -7.15 -8.59
N TYR A 121 -7.58 -7.87 -8.70
CA TYR A 121 -6.25 -7.44 -8.29
C TYR A 121 -5.44 -7.16 -9.54
N GLN A 122 -4.75 -6.03 -9.60
CA GLN A 122 -3.90 -5.65 -10.72
C GLN A 122 -2.64 -4.97 -10.22
N VAL A 123 -1.49 -5.45 -10.70
CA VAL A 123 -0.22 -4.72 -10.60
C VAL A 123 -0.07 -3.84 -11.84
N CYS A 124 0.22 -2.56 -11.65
CA CYS A 124 0.43 -1.63 -12.75
C CYS A 124 1.73 -1.94 -13.48
N SER A 125 1.70 -2.01 -14.81
CA SER A 125 2.92 -2.13 -15.61
C SER A 125 3.76 -0.85 -15.52
N PRO A 126 5.09 -0.92 -15.73
CA PRO A 126 5.96 0.26 -15.77
C PRO A 126 5.50 1.33 -16.76
N GLU A 127 4.93 0.92 -17.90
CA GLU A 127 4.33 1.81 -18.90
C GLU A 127 3.13 2.59 -18.35
N THR A 128 2.26 1.90 -17.60
CA THR A 128 1.09 2.50 -16.96
C THR A 128 1.51 3.44 -15.83
N LEU A 129 2.48 3.03 -15.03
CA LEU A 129 3.08 3.86 -13.98
C LEU A 129 3.69 5.13 -14.54
N THR A 130 4.45 5.04 -15.63
CA THR A 130 5.05 6.21 -16.30
C THR A 130 3.98 7.20 -16.74
N LYS A 131 2.89 6.72 -17.35
CA LYS A 131 1.74 7.56 -17.71
C LYS A 131 1.09 8.23 -16.50
N LEU A 132 0.95 7.51 -15.39
CA LEU A 132 0.40 8.05 -14.14
C LEU A 132 1.31 9.11 -13.52
N LEU A 133 2.62 8.88 -13.48
CA LEU A 133 3.60 9.83 -12.93
C LEU A 133 3.61 11.14 -13.71
N VAL A 134 3.54 11.08 -15.05
CA VAL A 134 3.44 12.25 -15.92
C VAL A 134 2.09 12.96 -15.72
N LYS A 135 0.98 12.20 -15.69
CA LYS A 135 -0.38 12.75 -15.48
C LYS A 135 -0.48 13.53 -14.16
N HIS A 136 0.18 13.05 -13.11
CA HIS A 136 0.15 13.68 -11.79
C HIS A 136 1.30 14.66 -11.54
N GLY A 137 2.10 14.99 -12.57
CA GLY A 137 3.16 16.00 -12.50
C GLY A 137 4.33 15.61 -11.59
N VAL A 138 4.50 14.32 -11.31
CA VAL A 138 5.58 13.80 -10.45
C VAL A 138 6.88 13.68 -11.24
N THR A 139 6.81 13.43 -12.55
CA THR A 139 7.95 13.38 -13.47
C THR A 139 7.68 14.17 -14.75
N GLN A 140 8.74 14.71 -15.35
CA GLN A 140 8.68 15.29 -16.69
C GLN A 140 8.65 14.17 -17.75
N PRO A 141 7.99 14.38 -18.92
CA PRO A 141 8.11 13.44 -20.03
C PRO A 141 9.58 13.31 -20.43
N ALA A 142 10.01 12.09 -20.78
CA ALA A 142 11.35 11.90 -21.34
C ALA A 142 11.48 12.80 -22.58
N THR A 143 12.42 13.76 -22.52
CA THR A 143 12.84 14.51 -23.70
C THR A 143 13.60 13.53 -24.59
N ASP A 144 13.00 13.14 -25.72
CA ASP A 144 13.72 12.46 -26.79
C ASP A 144 14.85 13.38 -27.26
N THR A 145 16.06 13.16 -26.74
CA THR A 145 17.27 13.72 -27.35
C THR A 145 17.49 13.02 -28.69
N ALA A 146 17.25 13.79 -29.75
CA ALA A 146 17.59 13.46 -31.14
C ALA A 146 19.11 13.32 -31.35
#